data_AF-A0A2A4YNM5-F1
#
_entry.id   AF-A0A2A4YNM5-F1
#
_cell.length_a   1.000
_cell.length_b   1.000
_cell.length_c   1.000
_cell.angle_alpha   90.00
_cell.angle_beta   90.00
_cell.angle_gamma   90.00
#
_symmetry.space_group_name_H-M   'P 1'
#
loop_
_entity.id
_entity.type
_entity.pdbx_description
1 polymer ?
#
loop_
_entity_poly.entity_id
_entity_poly.type
_entity_poly.pdbx_seq_one_letter_code
_entity_poly.pdbx_strand_id
1 'polypeptide(L)'
;MKIFRAIIAFFQALLPLLGFGVISIVIYAGLPKPYNILVSVTLFIIGIYASRSIFNMMMRRGVLSVMSADNATFDLDELEPTEGDGVLKLTPEELRRKFLKDKLELGKCTVSIYGDWEGRQLNIKHQLKSIEFNSKNNSLTLLFSDNCLLRIRNPRLIFSTSSYLKIVKATEILWQIPDDFKAHHQFSYLNTGEKIKTKSNTDWKPHDYDIGIGMNAIYLQG
;
A
#
# COMPACT_ATOMS: atom_id res chain seq x y z
N MET A 1 20.52 -3.49 -1.26
CA MET A 1 19.13 -3.83 -0.83
C MET A 1 18.44 -4.88 -1.71
N LYS A 2 18.50 -4.81 -3.05
CA LYS A 2 17.82 -5.79 -3.94
C LYS A 2 18.24 -7.25 -3.71
N ILE A 3 19.54 -7.51 -3.49
CA ILE A 3 20.07 -8.86 -3.23
C ILE A 3 19.56 -9.42 -1.90
N PHE A 4 19.69 -8.66 -0.81
CA PHE A 4 19.18 -9.05 0.51
C PHE A 4 17.69 -9.40 0.49
N ARG A 5 16.90 -8.58 -0.21
CA ARG A 5 15.48 -8.82 -0.41
C ARG A 5 15.19 -10.11 -1.18
N ALA A 6 15.95 -10.40 -2.23
CA ALA A 6 15.82 -11.63 -3.00
C ALA A 6 16.16 -12.86 -2.16
N ILE A 7 17.21 -12.78 -1.33
CA ILE A 7 17.60 -13.87 -0.42
C ILE A 7 16.46 -14.18 0.56
N ILE A 8 15.91 -13.17 1.24
CA ILE A 8 14.84 -13.42 2.21
C ILE A 8 13.55 -13.89 1.53
N ALA A 9 13.16 -13.26 0.40
CA ALA A 9 12.01 -13.69 -0.36
C ALA A 9 12.13 -15.17 -0.80
N PHE A 10 13.34 -15.61 -1.16
CA PHE A 10 13.61 -16.99 -1.51
C PHE A 10 13.42 -17.94 -0.31
N PHE A 11 14.01 -17.64 0.85
CA PHE A 11 13.84 -18.46 2.05
C PHE A 11 12.37 -18.54 2.51
N GLN A 12 11.65 -17.43 2.44
CA GLN A 12 10.24 -17.40 2.83
C GLN A 12 9.35 -18.14 1.83
N ALA A 13 9.63 -18.06 0.53
CA ALA A 13 8.94 -18.84 -0.48
C ALA A 13 9.25 -20.35 -0.41
N LEU A 14 10.40 -20.73 0.16
CA LEU A 14 10.78 -22.13 0.33
C LEU A 14 9.92 -22.84 1.38
N LEU A 15 9.48 -22.14 2.43
CA LEU A 15 8.64 -22.71 3.50
C LEU A 15 7.33 -23.35 3.00
N PRO A 16 6.47 -22.65 2.23
CA PRO A 16 5.27 -23.27 1.68
C PRO A 16 5.61 -24.40 0.70
N LEU A 17 6.67 -24.27 -0.11
CA LEU A 17 7.09 -25.34 -1.02
C LEU A 17 7.41 -26.63 -0.26
N LEU A 18 8.20 -26.51 0.82
CA LEU A 18 8.55 -27.64 1.67
C LEU A 18 7.33 -28.18 2.41
N GLY A 19 6.47 -27.31 2.96
CA GLY A 19 5.25 -27.71 3.67
C GLY A 19 4.31 -28.51 2.78
N PHE A 20 3.95 -27.98 1.61
CA PHE A 20 3.13 -28.69 0.62
C PHE A 20 3.85 -29.92 0.05
N GLY A 21 5.16 -29.86 -0.13
CA GLY A 21 5.98 -30.99 -0.58
C GLY A 21 5.94 -32.17 0.39
N VAL A 22 6.12 -31.92 1.70
CA VAL A 22 6.03 -32.95 2.74
C VAL A 22 4.63 -33.55 2.79
N ILE A 23 3.58 -32.73 2.78
CA ILE A 23 2.18 -33.20 2.76
C ILE A 23 1.93 -34.07 1.52
N SER A 24 2.40 -33.62 0.35
CA SER A 24 2.28 -34.34 -0.92
C SER A 24 2.97 -35.72 -0.87
N ILE A 25 4.18 -35.80 -0.30
CA ILE A 25 4.92 -37.05 -0.11
C ILE A 25 4.21 -37.99 0.87
N VAL A 26 3.71 -37.47 1.99
CA VAL A 26 2.98 -38.27 2.99
C VAL A 26 1.72 -38.89 2.39
N ILE A 27 0.95 -38.12 1.62
CA ILE A 27 -0.25 -38.61 0.92
C ILE A 27 0.11 -39.69 -0.10
N TYR A 28 1.22 -39.50 -0.81
CA TYR A 28 1.71 -40.49 -1.77
C TYR A 28 2.14 -41.80 -1.10
N ALA A 29 2.86 -41.72 0.04
CA ALA A 29 3.36 -42.88 0.77
C ALA A 29 2.27 -43.66 1.53
N GLY A 30 1.19 -42.98 1.93
CA GLY A 30 0.17 -43.54 2.83
C GLY A 30 -0.69 -44.67 2.27
N LEU A 31 -0.71 -44.91 0.95
CA LEU A 31 -1.20 -46.11 0.23
C LEU A 31 -1.22 -45.79 -1.29
N PRO A 32 -0.66 -46.63 -2.19
CA PRO A 32 -0.57 -46.35 -3.62
C PRO A 32 -1.91 -46.61 -4.34
N LYS A 33 -2.94 -45.87 -3.96
CA LYS A 33 -4.19 -45.78 -4.74
C LYS A 33 -4.03 -44.68 -5.79
N PRO A 34 -4.55 -44.85 -7.01
CA PRO A 34 -4.45 -43.84 -8.07
C PRO A 34 -5.02 -42.48 -7.65
N TYR A 35 -6.03 -42.47 -6.76
CA TYR A 35 -6.59 -41.25 -6.16
C TYR A 35 -5.55 -40.44 -5.36
N ASN A 36 -4.71 -41.10 -4.55
CA ASN A 36 -3.71 -40.43 -3.72
C ASN A 36 -2.62 -39.77 -4.58
N ILE A 37 -2.28 -40.37 -5.73
CA ILE A 37 -1.35 -39.79 -6.69
C ILE A 37 -1.90 -38.48 -7.23
N LEU A 38 -3.18 -38.45 -7.63
CA LEU A 38 -3.81 -37.26 -8.20
C LEU A 38 -3.86 -36.13 -7.16
N VAL A 39 -4.29 -36.42 -5.93
CA VAL A 39 -4.33 -35.44 -4.83
C VAL A 39 -2.94 -34.92 -4.48
N SER A 40 -1.94 -35.81 -4.41
CA SER A 40 -0.54 -35.48 -4.13
C SER A 40 0.03 -34.51 -5.17
N VAL A 41 -0.21 -34.77 -6.47
CA VAL A 41 0.23 -33.90 -7.56
C VAL A 41 -0.46 -32.54 -7.51
N THR A 42 -1.78 -32.50 -7.29
CA THR A 42 -2.52 -31.24 -7.19
C THR A 42 -2.01 -30.39 -6.02
N LEU A 43 -1.79 -30.97 -4.85
CA LEU A 43 -1.25 -30.26 -3.68
C LEU A 43 0.16 -29.72 -3.94
N PHE A 44 1.00 -30.48 -4.63
CA PHE A 44 2.33 -30.03 -5.00
C PHE A 44 2.29 -28.82 -5.96
N ILE A 45 1.41 -28.85 -6.96
CA ILE A 45 1.21 -27.73 -7.90
C ILE A 45 0.72 -26.48 -7.15
N ILE A 46 -0.23 -26.64 -6.20
CA ILE A 46 -0.69 -25.55 -5.33
C ILE A 46 0.48 -24.98 -4.52
N GLY A 47 1.34 -25.84 -3.97
CA GLY A 47 2.54 -25.44 -3.24
C GLY A 47 3.50 -24.61 -4.09
N ILE A 48 3.77 -25.02 -5.33
CA ILE A 48 4.58 -24.24 -6.28
C ILE A 48 3.95 -22.88 -6.55
N TYR A 49 2.64 -22.85 -6.81
CA TYR A 49 1.92 -21.61 -7.10
C TYR A 49 1.96 -20.65 -5.90
N ALA A 50 1.66 -21.13 -4.70
CA ALA A 50 1.71 -20.36 -3.46
C ALA A 50 3.12 -19.80 -3.20
N SER A 51 4.15 -20.63 -3.37
CA SER A 51 5.56 -20.23 -3.20
C SER A 51 5.96 -19.13 -4.18
N ARG A 52 5.60 -19.29 -5.46
CA ARG A 52 5.84 -18.27 -6.48
C ARG A 52 5.09 -16.97 -6.17
N SER A 53 3.86 -17.07 -5.70
CA SER A 53 3.04 -15.92 -5.31
C SER A 53 3.70 -15.15 -4.16
N ILE A 54 4.11 -15.83 -3.08
CA ILE A 54 4.80 -15.22 -1.93
C ILE A 54 6.13 -14.59 -2.34
N PHE A 55 6.93 -15.28 -3.16
CA PHE A 55 8.19 -14.76 -3.68
C PHE A 55 7.97 -13.43 -4.43
N ASN A 56 7.03 -13.43 -5.39
CA ASN A 56 6.71 -12.24 -6.16
C ASN A 56 6.17 -11.12 -5.27
N MET A 57 5.33 -11.44 -4.28
CA MET A 57 4.79 -10.47 -3.34
C MET A 57 5.90 -9.82 -2.50
N MET A 58 6.84 -10.59 -1.96
CA MET A 58 7.97 -10.06 -1.18
C MET A 58 8.97 -9.30 -2.06
N MET A 59 9.22 -9.76 -3.28
CA MET A 59 10.05 -9.06 -4.27
C MET A 59 9.40 -7.77 -4.77
N ARG A 60 8.07 -7.67 -4.73
CA ARG A 60 7.33 -6.45 -5.07
C ARG A 60 7.21 -5.50 -3.89
N ARG A 61 6.65 -5.89 -2.72
CA ARG A 61 6.37 -5.01 -1.55
C ARG A 61 7.49 -4.81 -0.54
N GLY A 62 8.25 -5.87 -0.28
CA GLY A 62 9.43 -5.84 0.59
C GLY A 62 9.14 -6.65 1.82
N VAL A 63 10.16 -7.33 2.33
CA VAL A 63 10.01 -8.33 3.40
C VAL A 63 9.30 -7.72 4.61
N LEU A 64 9.77 -6.56 5.07
CA LEU A 64 9.21 -5.88 6.23
C LEU A 64 7.75 -5.47 5.99
N SER A 65 7.40 -4.97 4.81
CA SER A 65 6.01 -4.60 4.48
C SER A 65 5.07 -5.81 4.45
N VAL A 66 5.56 -6.98 3.98
CA VAL A 66 4.76 -8.21 3.95
C VAL A 66 4.58 -8.79 5.36
N MET A 67 5.61 -8.72 6.21
CA MET A 67 5.56 -9.26 7.58
C MET A 67 4.88 -8.30 8.56
N SER A 68 4.87 -7.00 8.30
CA SER A 68 4.19 -5.98 9.12
C SER A 68 2.72 -5.78 8.74
N ALA A 69 2.08 -6.77 8.11
CA ALA A 69 0.66 -6.77 7.76
C ALA A 69 -0.27 -6.49 8.98
N ASP A 70 0.26 -6.54 10.21
CA ASP A 70 -0.45 -6.43 11.47
C ASP A 70 -1.01 -5.04 11.84
N ASN A 71 -0.71 -3.95 11.11
CA ASN A 71 -1.20 -2.61 11.50
C ASN A 71 -2.06 -1.88 10.44
N ALA A 72 -2.46 -2.55 9.35
CA ALA A 72 -3.16 -1.90 8.24
C ALA A 72 -4.38 -2.66 7.71
N THR A 73 -5.00 -3.54 8.51
CA THR A 73 -6.30 -4.14 8.18
C THR A 73 -7.41 -3.08 8.09
N PHE A 74 -8.37 -3.31 7.19
CA PHE A 74 -9.56 -2.47 7.02
C PHE A 74 -10.33 -2.28 8.34
N ASP A 75 -10.32 -3.29 9.21
CA ASP A 75 -10.97 -3.23 10.52
C ASP A 75 -10.33 -2.20 11.45
N LEU A 76 -9.01 -1.96 11.33
CA LEU A 76 -8.31 -0.91 12.08
C LEU A 76 -8.59 0.50 11.54
N ASP A 77 -9.13 0.64 10.31
CA ASP A 77 -9.53 1.94 9.75
C ASP A 77 -10.84 2.48 10.35
N GLU A 78 -11.62 1.62 11.01
CA GLU A 78 -12.87 2.00 11.66
C GLU A 78 -12.74 2.21 13.17
N LEU A 79 -11.63 1.75 13.78
CA LEU A 79 -11.38 1.97 15.19
C LEU A 79 -11.08 3.44 15.46
N GLU A 80 -11.83 4.02 16.40
CA GLU A 80 -11.50 5.34 16.92
C GLU A 80 -10.28 5.21 17.84
N PRO A 81 -9.24 6.04 17.66
CA PRO A 81 -8.07 5.99 18.52
C PRO A 81 -8.47 6.32 19.95
N THR A 82 -7.98 5.52 20.89
CA THR A 82 -8.21 5.68 22.33
C THR A 82 -7.15 6.60 22.92
N GLU A 83 -7.43 7.23 24.07
CA GLU A 83 -6.43 8.00 24.78
C GLU A 83 -5.21 7.12 25.14
N GLY A 84 -4.04 7.48 24.63
CA GLY A 84 -2.78 6.74 24.84
C GLY A 84 -2.21 6.05 23.61
N ASP A 85 -2.99 5.88 22.52
CA ASP A 85 -2.56 5.14 21.32
C ASP A 85 -1.50 5.88 20.49
N GLY A 86 -1.22 7.16 20.79
CA GLY A 86 -0.29 7.99 20.02
C GLY A 86 -0.77 8.36 18.61
N VAL A 87 -2.02 8.02 18.27
CA VAL A 87 -2.68 8.33 16.99
C VAL A 87 -3.66 9.47 17.18
N LEU A 88 -3.46 10.55 16.42
CA LEU A 88 -4.37 11.69 16.39
C LEU A 88 -5.32 11.57 15.21
N LYS A 89 -6.62 11.47 15.49
CA LYS A 89 -7.68 11.66 14.49
C LYS A 89 -7.89 13.16 14.28
N LEU A 90 -7.73 13.63 13.05
CA LEU A 90 -7.76 15.05 12.69
C LEU A 90 -8.83 15.34 11.65
N THR A 91 -9.39 16.53 11.69
CA THR A 91 -10.10 17.12 10.54
C THR A 91 -9.11 17.70 9.52
N PRO A 92 -9.50 17.93 8.25
CA PRO A 92 -8.62 18.56 7.26
C PRO A 92 -8.08 19.93 7.72
N GLU A 93 -8.90 20.72 8.39
CA GLU A 93 -8.54 22.02 8.96
C GLU A 93 -7.56 21.88 10.13
N GLU A 94 -7.75 20.88 10.98
CA GLU A 94 -6.82 20.55 12.06
C GLU A 94 -5.47 20.09 11.53
N LEU A 95 -5.45 19.24 10.51
CA LEU A 95 -4.22 18.80 9.86
C LEU A 95 -3.44 20.01 9.31
N ARG A 96 -4.10 20.88 8.54
CA ARG A 96 -3.49 22.13 8.04
C ARG A 96 -2.95 22.98 9.19
N ARG A 97 -3.73 23.18 10.24
CA ARG A 97 -3.35 23.99 11.40
C ARG A 97 -2.20 23.37 12.20
N LYS A 98 -2.13 22.05 12.30
CA LYS A 98 -1.03 21.32 12.94
C LYS A 98 0.26 21.45 12.14
N PHE A 99 0.17 21.39 10.81
CA PHE A 99 1.29 21.66 9.90
C PHE A 99 1.80 23.10 10.02
N LEU A 100 0.92 24.10 9.94
CA LEU A 100 1.30 25.53 10.02
C LEU A 100 1.90 25.95 11.38
N LYS A 101 1.65 25.18 12.44
CA LYS A 101 2.22 25.40 13.77
C LYS A 101 3.51 24.61 14.01
N ASP A 102 4.09 24.02 12.96
CA ASP A 102 5.27 23.14 13.00
C ASP A 102 5.14 21.96 13.98
N LYS A 103 3.89 21.52 14.24
CA LYS A 103 3.59 20.38 15.13
C LYS A 103 3.34 19.08 14.37
N LEU A 104 3.57 19.07 13.06
CA LEU A 104 3.47 17.87 12.23
C LEU A 104 4.89 17.37 11.96
N GLU A 105 5.34 16.39 12.73
CA GLU A 105 6.68 15.79 12.66
C GLU A 105 6.81 14.77 11.50
N LEU A 106 6.18 15.03 10.35
CA LEU A 106 6.42 14.19 9.18
C LEU A 106 7.72 14.64 8.52
N GLY A 107 8.79 13.87 8.76
CA GLY A 107 10.04 13.97 8.03
C GLY A 107 9.90 13.60 6.55
N LYS A 108 11.00 13.20 5.92
CA LYS A 108 10.96 12.72 4.53
C LYS A 108 10.13 11.44 4.43
N CYS A 109 9.03 11.48 3.69
CA CYS A 109 8.06 10.40 3.60
C CYS A 109 7.91 9.81 2.21
N THR A 110 7.56 8.53 2.12
CA THR A 110 7.11 7.89 0.88
C THR A 110 5.59 7.94 0.80
N VAL A 111 5.04 8.06 -0.41
CA VAL A 111 3.60 8.13 -0.66
C VAL A 111 3.11 6.76 -1.15
N SER A 112 2.01 6.27 -0.60
CA SER A 112 1.32 5.06 -1.07
C SER A 112 -0.17 5.36 -1.23
N ILE A 113 -0.75 4.95 -2.36
CA ILE A 113 -2.12 5.25 -2.78
C ILE A 113 -2.82 3.95 -3.18
N TYR A 114 -3.81 3.45 -2.42
CA TYR A 114 -4.69 2.34 -2.85
C TYR A 114 -3.98 1.13 -3.49
N GLY A 115 -2.99 0.56 -2.79
CA GLY A 115 -2.19 -0.56 -3.31
C GLY A 115 -1.20 -0.16 -4.41
N ASP A 116 -1.14 1.10 -4.80
CA ASP A 116 -0.11 1.66 -5.66
C ASP A 116 0.94 2.40 -4.83
N TRP A 117 2.14 1.82 -4.72
CA TRP A 117 3.23 2.35 -3.90
C TRP A 117 4.59 2.30 -4.63
N GLU A 118 4.64 1.83 -5.87
CA GLU A 118 5.88 1.63 -6.64
C GLU A 118 5.85 2.35 -7.99
N GLY A 119 6.92 3.11 -8.30
CA GLY A 119 7.02 3.93 -9.52
C GLY A 119 6.33 5.29 -9.37
N ARG A 120 6.27 6.09 -10.46
CA ARG A 120 5.58 7.41 -10.47
C ARG A 120 6.01 8.34 -9.33
N GLN A 121 7.28 8.25 -8.94
CA GLN A 121 7.85 8.92 -7.78
C GLN A 121 7.17 8.60 -6.44
N LEU A 122 6.22 7.68 -6.32
CA LEU A 122 5.56 7.34 -5.04
C LEU A 122 6.55 6.76 -4.01
N ASN A 123 7.51 5.97 -4.48
CA ASN A 123 8.51 5.29 -3.65
C ASN A 123 9.77 6.13 -3.36
N ILE A 124 9.84 7.38 -3.82
CA ILE A 124 10.92 8.29 -3.41
C ILE A 124 10.55 9.03 -2.13
N LYS A 125 11.57 9.55 -1.45
CA LYS A 125 11.41 10.27 -0.20
C LYS A 125 11.07 11.73 -0.48
N HIS A 126 9.80 12.08 -0.32
CA HIS A 126 9.27 13.43 -0.45
C HIS A 126 9.34 14.20 0.86
N GLN A 127 9.45 15.53 0.80
CA GLN A 127 9.30 16.39 1.97
C GLN A 127 8.06 17.27 1.77
N LEU A 128 7.18 17.28 2.77
CA LEU A 128 5.95 18.06 2.71
C LEU A 128 6.28 19.55 2.81
N LYS A 129 5.85 20.34 1.82
CA LYS A 129 6.11 21.78 1.72
C LYS A 129 4.91 22.62 2.14
N SER A 130 3.71 22.23 1.74
CA SER A 130 2.48 22.90 2.19
C SER A 130 1.28 21.96 2.24
N ILE A 131 0.33 22.31 3.11
CA ILE A 131 -0.99 21.70 3.17
C ILE A 131 -2.03 22.81 3.00
N GLU A 132 -2.88 22.66 1.98
CA GLU A 132 -3.99 23.55 1.71
C GLU A 132 -5.31 22.80 1.81
N PHE A 133 -6.30 23.40 2.46
CA PHE A 133 -7.64 22.85 2.50
C PHE A 133 -8.64 23.86 1.94
N ASN A 134 -9.40 23.42 0.95
CA ASN A 134 -10.50 24.17 0.36
C ASN A 134 -11.83 23.58 0.83
N SER A 135 -12.49 24.28 1.75
CA SER A 135 -13.78 23.86 2.33
C SER A 135 -14.93 23.86 1.33
N LYS A 136 -14.89 24.73 0.30
CA LYS A 136 -15.96 24.78 -0.73
C LYS A 136 -16.05 23.49 -1.52
N ASN A 137 -14.89 22.90 -1.81
CA ASN A 137 -14.79 21.70 -2.64
C ASN A 137 -14.40 20.47 -1.81
N ASN A 138 -14.37 20.62 -0.48
CA ASN A 138 -13.87 19.65 0.49
C ASN A 138 -12.60 18.92 0.01
N SER A 139 -11.60 19.71 -0.38
CA SER A 139 -10.39 19.22 -1.04
C SER A 139 -9.16 19.58 -0.24
N LEU A 140 -8.39 18.57 0.14
CA LEU A 140 -7.09 18.70 0.77
C LEU A 140 -5.99 18.56 -0.29
N THR A 141 -5.05 19.49 -0.34
CA THR A 141 -3.92 19.48 -1.26
C THR A 141 -2.63 19.48 -0.46
N LEU A 142 -1.77 18.50 -0.72
CA LEU A 142 -0.42 18.41 -0.18
C LEU A 142 0.56 18.69 -1.31
N LEU A 143 1.41 19.70 -1.12
CA LEU A 143 2.48 20.04 -2.04
C LEU A 143 3.81 19.57 -1.44
N PHE A 144 4.60 18.88 -2.24
CA PHE A 144 5.91 18.38 -1.84
C PHE A 144 7.05 19.27 -2.39
N SER A 145 8.23 19.18 -1.78
CA SER A 145 9.41 19.98 -2.11
C SER A 145 9.94 19.73 -3.53
N ASP A 146 9.66 18.56 -4.08
CA ASP A 146 9.99 18.13 -5.44
C ASP A 146 8.92 18.53 -6.48
N ASN A 147 7.99 19.42 -6.10
CA ASN A 147 6.85 19.87 -6.90
C ASN A 147 5.84 18.76 -7.25
N CYS A 148 5.91 17.60 -6.62
CA CYS A 148 4.80 16.65 -6.65
C CYS A 148 3.59 17.22 -5.89
N LEU A 149 2.39 16.91 -6.36
CA LEU A 149 1.15 17.38 -5.77
C LEU A 149 0.18 16.21 -5.56
N LEU A 150 -0.33 16.11 -4.33
CA LEU A 150 -1.36 15.15 -3.96
C LEU A 150 -2.64 15.90 -3.59
N ARG A 151 -3.69 15.76 -4.39
CA ARG A 151 -5.01 16.33 -4.12
C ARG A 151 -5.97 15.23 -3.74
N ILE A 152 -6.68 15.43 -2.63
CA ILE A 152 -7.56 14.45 -2.00
C ILE A 152 -8.94 15.09 -1.88
N ARG A 153 -9.93 14.52 -2.54
CA ARG A 153 -11.32 14.98 -2.48
C ARG A 153 -12.11 14.19 -1.44
N ASN A 154 -12.88 14.93 -0.65
CA ASN A 154 -13.68 14.41 0.46
C ASN A 154 -12.91 13.48 1.41
N PRO A 155 -11.76 13.92 1.97
CA PRO A 155 -11.10 13.14 3.01
C PRO A 155 -12.03 13.02 4.23
N ARG A 156 -12.24 11.80 4.75
CA ARG A 156 -13.15 11.57 5.88
C ARG A 156 -12.45 11.23 7.18
N LEU A 157 -11.41 10.42 7.09
CA LEU A 157 -10.67 9.92 8.25
C LEU A 157 -9.19 10.21 8.01
N ILE A 158 -8.62 11.08 8.85
CA ILE A 158 -7.22 11.48 8.79
C ILE A 158 -6.60 11.09 10.13
N PHE A 159 -5.60 10.23 10.09
CA PHE A 159 -4.86 9.78 11.25
C PHE A 159 -3.41 10.22 11.14
N SER A 160 -2.90 10.87 12.17
CA SER A 160 -1.51 11.35 12.22
C SER A 160 -0.82 10.79 13.45
N THR A 161 0.38 10.24 13.24
CA THR A 161 1.33 9.87 14.29
C THR A 161 2.65 10.63 14.06
N SER A 162 3.67 10.32 14.85
CA SER A 162 5.04 10.77 14.60
C SER A 162 5.70 10.12 13.38
N SER A 163 5.19 8.98 12.90
CA SER A 163 5.80 8.19 11.81
C SER A 163 4.98 8.13 10.53
N TYR A 164 3.68 8.42 10.60
CA TYR A 164 2.82 8.38 9.41
C TYR A 164 1.65 9.37 9.43
N LEU A 165 1.19 9.70 8.22
CA LEU A 165 -0.10 10.33 7.96
C LEU A 165 -0.92 9.37 7.09
N LYS A 166 -2.05 8.91 7.62
CA LYS A 166 -2.98 8.03 6.91
C LYS A 166 -4.27 8.79 6.63
N ILE A 167 -4.72 8.78 5.38
CA ILE A 167 -5.98 9.41 4.98
C ILE A 167 -6.83 8.35 4.29
N VAL A 168 -7.99 8.05 4.84
CA VAL A 168 -8.86 6.97 4.35
C VAL A 168 -10.24 7.47 3.96
N LYS A 169 -10.95 6.64 3.18
CA LYS A 169 -12.32 6.89 2.68
C LYS A 169 -12.45 8.19 1.86
N ALA A 170 -11.41 8.58 1.12
CA ALA A 170 -11.46 9.67 0.15
C ALA A 170 -12.23 9.25 -1.11
N THR A 171 -12.95 10.19 -1.74
CA THR A 171 -13.67 9.92 -2.99
C THR A 171 -12.71 9.82 -4.18
N GLU A 172 -11.77 10.74 -4.28
CA GLU A 172 -10.82 10.79 -5.39
C GLU A 172 -9.46 11.27 -4.89
N ILE A 173 -8.41 10.69 -5.48
CA ILE A 173 -7.03 11.10 -5.29
C ILE A 173 -6.44 11.45 -6.63
N LEU A 174 -5.81 12.62 -6.72
CA LEU A 174 -5.04 13.05 -7.87
C LEU A 174 -3.58 13.17 -7.44
N TRP A 175 -2.73 12.37 -8.06
CA TRP A 175 -1.28 12.48 -7.96
C TRP A 175 -0.75 13.17 -9.21
N GLN A 176 0.06 14.21 -9.02
CA GLN A 176 0.67 14.97 -10.10
C GLN A 176 2.18 15.02 -9.91
N ILE A 177 2.90 14.73 -10.99
CA ILE A 177 4.36 14.77 -11.03
C ILE A 177 4.76 15.88 -12.02
N PRO A 178 5.80 16.68 -11.72
CA PRO A 178 6.36 17.60 -12.70
C PRO A 178 6.92 16.84 -13.90
N ASP A 179 6.72 17.38 -15.10
CA ASP A 179 7.39 16.94 -16.33
C ASP A 179 8.24 18.08 -16.87
N ASP A 180 9.36 17.72 -17.50
CA ASP A 180 10.36 18.65 -18.03
C ASP A 180 9.76 19.56 -19.12
N PHE A 181 8.68 19.12 -19.77
CA PHE A 181 8.01 19.82 -20.87
C PHE A 181 6.75 20.61 -20.46
N LYS A 182 6.59 20.95 -19.18
CA LYS A 182 5.47 21.74 -18.60
C LYS A 182 4.10 21.05 -18.58
N ALA A 183 3.97 19.79 -18.97
CA ALA A 183 2.72 19.04 -18.87
C ALA A 183 2.76 18.12 -17.64
N HIS A 184 1.98 18.41 -16.58
CA HIS A 184 1.98 17.52 -15.41
C HIS A 184 1.49 16.12 -15.77
N HIS A 185 2.27 15.08 -15.44
CA HIS A 185 1.78 13.71 -15.43
C HIS A 185 0.78 13.57 -14.29
N GLN A 186 -0.46 13.23 -14.63
CA GLN A 186 -1.56 13.16 -13.69
C GLN A 186 -2.09 11.72 -13.62
N PHE A 187 -2.29 11.26 -12.39
CA PHE A 187 -2.82 9.95 -12.06
C PHE A 187 -4.02 10.16 -11.14
N SER A 188 -5.21 9.82 -11.62
CA SER A 188 -6.46 9.87 -10.87
C SER A 188 -6.82 8.49 -10.38
N TYR A 189 -7.19 8.40 -9.11
CA TYR A 189 -7.67 7.21 -8.44
C TYR A 189 -9.04 7.52 -7.85
N LEU A 190 -10.10 7.04 -8.50
CA LEU A 190 -11.48 7.27 -8.11
C LEU A 190 -12.04 6.06 -7.36
N ASN A 191 -12.46 6.28 -6.12
CA ASN A 191 -13.15 5.26 -5.33
C ASN A 191 -14.64 5.23 -5.72
N THR A 192 -15.10 4.11 -6.27
CA THR A 192 -16.51 3.91 -6.65
C THR A 192 -17.34 3.18 -5.59
N GLY A 193 -16.76 2.85 -4.44
CA GLY A 193 -17.37 2.02 -3.39
C GLY A 193 -17.11 0.53 -3.59
N GLU A 194 -17.19 0.03 -4.83
CA GLU A 194 -16.92 -1.37 -5.17
C GLU A 194 -15.47 -1.61 -5.60
N LYS A 195 -14.89 -0.64 -6.32
CA LYS A 195 -13.54 -0.72 -6.87
C LYS A 195 -12.90 0.66 -7.03
N ILE A 196 -11.57 0.65 -7.18
CA ILE A 196 -10.81 1.82 -7.59
C ILE A 196 -10.73 1.85 -9.11
N LYS A 197 -11.20 2.95 -9.70
CA LYS A 197 -11.01 3.25 -11.13
C LYS A 197 -9.82 4.19 -11.27
N THR A 198 -8.83 3.79 -12.05
CA THR A 198 -7.66 4.64 -12.31
C THR A 198 -7.74 5.27 -13.70
N LYS A 199 -7.25 6.50 -13.83
CA LYS A 199 -7.10 7.23 -15.10
C LYS A 199 -5.78 7.99 -15.10
N SER A 200 -5.11 8.06 -16.24
CA SER A 200 -3.93 8.90 -16.41
C SER A 200 -3.94 9.56 -17.79
N ASN A 201 -3.21 10.67 -17.90
CA ASN A 201 -2.86 11.29 -19.18
C ASN A 201 -1.59 10.71 -19.81
N THR A 202 -1.12 9.57 -19.31
CA THR A 202 0.04 8.83 -19.82
C THR A 202 -0.38 7.42 -20.25
N ASP A 203 0.48 6.68 -20.94
CA ASP A 203 0.26 5.26 -21.31
C ASP A 203 0.30 4.28 -20.12
N TRP A 204 0.26 4.81 -18.91
CA TRP A 204 0.28 4.02 -17.69
C TRP A 204 -0.93 3.10 -17.58
N LYS A 205 -0.67 1.86 -17.18
CA LYS A 205 -1.67 0.87 -16.79
C LYS A 205 -1.49 0.53 -15.31
N PRO A 206 -2.57 0.46 -14.52
CA PRO A 206 -2.49 0.03 -13.13
C PRO A 206 -1.98 -1.41 -13.04
N HIS A 207 -1.38 -1.77 -11.91
CA HIS A 207 -0.98 -3.16 -11.67
C HIS A 207 -2.22 -4.03 -11.44
N ASP A 208 -2.33 -5.13 -12.17
CA ASP A 208 -3.53 -6.00 -12.17
C ASP A 208 -3.76 -6.77 -10.86
N TYR A 209 -2.76 -6.81 -9.96
CA TYR A 209 -2.80 -7.58 -8.72
C TYR A 209 -2.03 -6.86 -7.61
N ASP A 210 -2.74 -6.13 -6.76
CA ASP A 210 -2.23 -5.70 -5.47
C ASP A 210 -3.25 -6.03 -4.36
N ILE A 211 -3.18 -7.27 -3.85
CA ILE A 211 -3.95 -7.71 -2.67
C ILE A 211 -3.28 -7.12 -1.42
N GLY A 212 -3.28 -5.80 -1.30
CA GLY A 212 -2.76 -5.08 -0.14
C GLY A 212 -3.82 -5.07 0.94
N ILE A 213 -3.49 -5.56 2.14
CA ILE A 213 -4.35 -5.43 3.31
C ILE A 213 -4.29 -3.94 3.71
N GLY A 214 -5.36 -3.19 3.39
CA GLY A 214 -5.44 -1.73 3.50
C GLY A 214 -5.98 -1.01 2.24
N MET A 215 -6.88 -1.64 1.49
CA MET A 215 -7.24 -1.29 0.10
C MET A 215 -7.78 0.14 -0.15
N ASN A 216 -8.10 0.93 0.88
CA ASN A 216 -8.77 2.24 0.75
C ASN A 216 -8.06 3.39 1.48
N ALA A 217 -6.72 3.39 1.52
CA ALA A 217 -5.93 4.41 2.21
C ALA A 217 -4.88 5.10 1.31
N ILE A 218 -4.69 6.40 1.57
CA ILE A 218 -3.42 7.10 1.35
C ILE A 218 -2.57 6.89 2.59
N TYR A 219 -1.30 6.59 2.38
CA TYR A 219 -0.33 6.46 3.44
C TYR A 219 0.92 7.26 3.10
N LEU A 220 1.28 8.21 3.97
CA LEU A 220 2.58 8.90 3.95
C LEU A 220 3.40 8.34 5.10
N GLN A 221 4.55 7.72 4.81
CA GLN A 221 5.39 7.08 5.84
C GLN A 221 6.79 7.69 5.87
N GLY A 222 7.14 8.29 7.01
CA GLY A 222 8.37 9.06 7.24
C GLY A 222 9.44 8.23 7.93
#